data_AF-A0AAV2QD75-F1
#
_entry.id   AF-A0AAV2QD75-F1
#
_cell.length_a   1.000
_cell.length_b   1.000
_cell.length_c   1.000
_cell.angle_alpha   90.00
_cell.angle_beta   90.00
_cell.angle_gamma   90.00
#
_symmetry.space_group_name_H-M   'P 1'
#
loop_
_entity.id
_entity.type
_entity.pdbx_description
1 polymer ?
#
loop_
_entity_poly.entity_id
_entity_poly.type
_entity_poly.pdbx_seq_one_letter_code
_entity_poly.pdbx_strand_id
1 'polypeptide(L)'
;MVALNKEFCIKTNTEGEPWPKGDYCIYMYQKSCPTDFGEGSIYFDDEDHKNKNGYGGTLPSGGYDKNTSYRYCCKNDGDPDIEILLPTTHDFFLFPHSSGCQRVYGMTSSMEYLHFDTQDHKDDSNVSGMHPKVDIGSGSAKNPTVYYCFYTPTQ
;
A
#
# COMPACT_ATOMS: atom_id res chain seq x y z
N MET A 1 -8.94 21.36 -3.45
CA MET A 1 -8.47 20.22 -2.63
C MET A 1 -9.70 19.44 -2.17
N VAL A 2 -9.88 18.23 -2.69
CA VAL A 2 -10.92 17.30 -2.26
C VAL A 2 -10.31 16.48 -1.12
N ALA A 3 -11.03 16.32 -0.01
CA ALA A 3 -10.56 15.46 1.08
C ALA A 3 -10.67 13.99 0.63
N LEU A 4 -9.56 13.26 0.68
CA LEU A 4 -9.53 11.83 0.45
C LEU A 4 -9.89 11.10 1.75
N ASN A 5 -10.95 10.29 1.73
CA ASN A 5 -11.26 9.37 2.82
C ASN A 5 -10.78 7.98 2.43
N LYS A 6 -9.92 7.37 3.26
CA LYS A 6 -9.44 6.01 3.08
C LYS A 6 -10.01 5.13 4.20
N GLU A 7 -10.71 4.08 3.81
CA GLU A 7 -11.20 3.06 4.73
C GLU A 7 -10.42 1.77 4.51
N PHE A 8 -10.19 1.02 5.60
CA PHE A 8 -9.29 -0.13 5.59
C PHE A 8 -10.04 -1.39 6.02
N CYS A 9 -9.99 -2.41 5.16
CA CYS A 9 -10.25 -3.79 5.52
C CYS A 9 -8.95 -4.57 5.30
N ILE A 10 -8.23 -4.85 6.38
CA ILE A 10 -6.91 -5.48 6.34
C ILE A 10 -6.89 -6.73 7.21
N LYS A 11 -6.00 -7.67 6.90
CA LYS A 11 -5.78 -8.85 7.74
C LYS A 11 -5.15 -8.42 9.07
N THR A 12 -5.83 -8.72 10.18
CA THR A 12 -5.42 -8.28 11.53
C THR A 12 -4.86 -9.38 12.42
N ASN A 13 -4.86 -10.64 11.95
CA ASN A 13 -4.36 -11.79 12.69
C ASN A 13 -3.48 -12.68 11.80
N THR A 14 -2.84 -13.67 12.41
CA THR A 14 -1.95 -14.62 11.73
C THR A 14 -2.66 -15.92 11.33
N GLU A 15 -3.99 -15.97 11.40
CA GLU A 15 -4.76 -17.17 11.10
C GLU A 15 -4.95 -17.37 9.59
N GLY A 16 -5.24 -18.61 9.18
CA GLY A 16 -5.45 -18.99 7.79
C GLY A 16 -4.19 -19.47 7.08
N GLU A 17 -4.30 -19.65 5.77
CA GLU A 17 -3.22 -20.17 4.94
C GLU A 17 -2.03 -19.20 4.86
N PRO A 18 -0.80 -19.72 4.70
CA PRO A 18 0.36 -18.92 4.38
C PRO A 18 0.12 -18.11 3.11
N TRP A 19 0.62 -16.88 3.12
CA TRP A 19 0.60 -16.03 1.94
C TRP A 19 1.42 -16.66 0.80
N PRO A 20 0.88 -16.74 -0.42
CA PRO A 20 1.57 -17.32 -1.56
C PRO A 20 2.78 -16.47 -1.97
N LYS A 21 3.78 -17.12 -2.56
CA LYS A 21 4.92 -16.43 -3.18
C LYS A 21 4.45 -15.51 -4.30
N GLY A 22 5.15 -14.39 -4.50
CA GLY A 22 4.78 -13.43 -5.54
C GLY A 22 5.57 -12.13 -5.48
N ASP A 23 5.06 -11.13 -6.18
CA ASP A 23 5.58 -9.76 -6.22
C ASP A 23 4.48 -8.75 -5.86
N TYR A 24 4.17 -8.64 -4.57
CA TYR A 24 3.11 -7.78 -4.08
C TYR A 24 3.36 -7.36 -2.64
N CYS A 25 2.75 -6.25 -2.22
CA CYS A 25 2.73 -5.83 -0.83
C CYS A 25 1.31 -5.80 -0.26
N ILE A 26 1.27 -5.84 1.06
CA ILE A 26 0.08 -5.63 1.89
C ILE A 26 0.41 -4.58 2.95
N TYR A 27 -0.63 -3.99 3.53
CA TYR A 27 -0.49 -3.18 4.73
C TYR A 27 0.05 -4.03 5.88
N MET A 28 1.05 -3.51 6.59
CA MET A 28 1.48 -4.09 7.87
C MET A 28 0.39 -3.82 8.91
N TYR A 29 0.18 -4.78 9.80
CA TYR A 29 -0.66 -4.61 10.98
C TYR A 29 0.13 -4.96 12.24
N GLN A 30 -0.09 -4.19 13.32
CA GLN A 30 0.70 -4.21 14.55
C GLN A 30 2.19 -3.87 14.36
N LYS A 31 3.10 -4.85 14.50
CA LYS A 31 4.55 -4.58 14.63
C LYS A 31 5.45 -5.43 13.74
N SER A 32 4.94 -6.45 13.06
CA SER A 32 5.75 -7.38 12.28
C SER A 32 5.01 -7.85 11.05
N CYS A 33 5.76 -8.17 10.00
CA CYS A 33 5.20 -8.79 8.82
C CYS A 33 4.89 -10.28 9.01
N PRO A 34 3.98 -10.84 8.19
CA PRO A 34 3.86 -12.29 8.06
C PRO A 34 5.20 -12.92 7.67
N THR A 35 5.33 -14.22 7.93
CA THR A 35 6.53 -14.99 7.58
C THR A 35 6.90 -14.80 6.11
N ASP A 36 8.20 -14.63 5.85
CA ASP A 36 8.79 -14.46 4.51
C ASP A 36 8.34 -13.20 3.74
N PHE A 37 7.88 -12.17 4.45
CA PHE A 37 7.74 -10.81 3.90
C PHE A 37 8.88 -9.93 4.39
N GLY A 38 9.34 -9.01 3.53
CA GLY A 38 10.21 -7.92 3.95
C GLY A 38 9.42 -6.69 4.36
N GLU A 39 9.98 -5.92 5.29
CA GLU A 39 9.34 -4.70 5.80
C GLU A 39 9.78 -3.45 5.03
N GLY A 40 8.88 -2.49 4.92
CA GLY A 40 9.20 -1.15 4.46
C GLY A 40 8.10 -0.15 4.77
N SER A 41 8.28 1.08 4.30
CA SER A 41 7.35 2.18 4.56
C SER A 41 7.34 3.21 3.45
N ILE A 42 6.22 3.91 3.34
CA ILE A 42 6.10 5.16 2.60
C ILE A 42 5.74 6.25 3.60
N TYR A 43 6.51 7.33 3.61
CA TYR A 43 6.32 8.51 4.44
C TYR A 43 5.87 9.69 3.58
N PHE A 44 4.81 10.35 4.02
CA PHE A 44 4.18 11.50 3.40
C PHE A 44 4.37 12.67 4.35
N ASP A 45 5.13 13.68 3.91
CA ASP A 45 5.29 14.94 4.61
C ASP A 45 4.09 15.82 4.27
N ASP A 46 3.01 15.66 5.03
CA ASP A 46 1.73 16.28 4.74
C ASP A 46 1.79 17.80 5.00
N GLU A 47 0.82 18.53 4.45
CA GLU A 47 0.73 19.98 4.54
C GLU A 47 0.80 20.54 5.98
N ASP A 48 1.77 21.41 6.28
CA ASP A 48 1.97 21.97 7.63
C ASP A 48 0.96 23.06 8.03
N HIS A 49 0.48 23.85 7.07
CA HIS A 49 -0.24 25.11 7.36
C HIS A 49 -1.77 24.95 7.39
N LYS A 50 -2.32 24.11 6.53
CA LYS A 50 -3.76 23.83 6.44
C LYS A 50 -4.03 22.33 6.48
N ASN A 51 -3.26 21.62 7.31
CA ASN A 51 -3.44 20.20 7.51
C ASN A 51 -4.89 19.88 7.92
N LYS A 52 -5.50 18.94 7.21
CA LYS A 52 -6.84 18.42 7.51
C LYS A 52 -6.82 16.91 7.73
N ASN A 53 -5.67 16.37 8.12
CA ASN A 53 -5.54 14.97 8.49
C ASN A 53 -6.47 14.64 9.65
N GLY A 54 -7.06 13.46 9.54
CA GLY A 54 -7.89 12.85 10.56
C GLY A 54 -7.80 11.35 10.42
N TYR A 55 -7.86 10.64 11.54
CA TYR A 55 -7.77 9.20 11.56
C TYR A 55 -8.60 8.63 12.72
N GLY A 56 -9.01 7.37 12.59
CA GLY A 56 -9.79 6.68 13.60
C GLY A 56 -10.02 5.21 13.23
N GLY A 57 -10.59 4.45 14.17
CA GLY A 57 -10.85 3.02 13.96
C GLY A 57 -9.58 2.15 13.95
N THR A 58 -9.66 1.03 13.23
CA THR A 58 -8.54 0.10 13.08
C THR A 58 -7.75 0.49 11.83
N LEU A 59 -6.46 0.80 12.01
CA LEU A 59 -5.59 1.30 10.95
C LEU A 59 -4.41 0.34 10.72
N PRO A 60 -3.82 0.35 9.50
CA PRO A 60 -2.49 -0.20 9.27
C PRO A 60 -1.46 0.36 10.25
N SER A 61 -0.37 -0.36 10.45
CA SER A 61 0.78 0.15 11.19
C SER A 61 1.36 1.38 10.50
N GLY A 62 1.57 2.44 11.28
CA GLY A 62 1.94 3.74 10.72
C GLY A 62 1.89 4.87 11.74
N GLY A 63 2.17 6.07 11.25
CA GLY A 63 1.93 7.35 11.92
C GLY A 63 0.87 8.13 11.14
N TYR A 64 -0.03 8.82 11.83
CA TYR A 64 -1.20 9.47 11.23
C TYR A 64 -1.44 10.86 11.84
N ASP A 65 -0.41 11.47 12.42
CA ASP A 65 -0.54 12.71 13.18
C ASP A 65 -0.50 13.94 12.26
N LYS A 66 0.58 14.71 12.31
CA LYS A 66 0.81 15.80 11.36
C LYS A 66 1.20 15.24 10.01
N ASN A 67 1.98 14.17 10.01
CA ASN A 67 2.44 13.50 8.81
C ASN A 67 1.92 12.07 8.77
N THR A 68 1.85 11.51 7.57
CA THR A 68 1.34 10.17 7.38
C THR A 68 2.50 9.23 7.06
N SER A 69 2.54 8.08 7.70
CA SER A 69 3.40 6.98 7.28
C SER A 69 2.60 5.69 7.28
N TYR A 70 2.72 4.93 6.20
CA TYR A 70 2.19 3.59 6.10
C TYR A 70 3.35 2.61 6.09
N ARG A 71 3.26 1.56 6.92
CA ARG A 71 4.19 0.44 6.89
C ARG A 71 3.59 -0.70 6.07
N TYR A 72 4.46 -1.38 5.34
CA TYR A 72 4.10 -2.41 4.39
C TYR A 72 4.91 -3.67 4.65
N CYS A 73 4.31 -4.76 4.20
CA CYS A 73 4.95 -6.05 4.08
C CYS A 73 4.94 -6.41 2.62
N CYS A 74 6.10 -6.70 2.03
CA CYS A 74 6.20 -7.08 0.62
C CYS A 74 6.78 -8.48 0.42
N LYS A 75 6.25 -9.16 -0.60
CA LYS A 75 6.79 -10.35 -1.24
C LYS A 75 7.55 -9.93 -2.51
N ASN A 76 8.66 -10.62 -2.79
CA ASN A 76 9.44 -10.49 -4.02
C ASN A 76 10.04 -11.84 -4.45
N ASP A 77 9.43 -12.94 -4.01
CA ASP A 77 9.92 -14.32 -4.09
C ASP A 77 9.18 -15.15 -5.15
N GLY A 78 8.44 -14.49 -6.04
CA GLY A 78 7.68 -15.12 -7.12
C GLY A 78 7.49 -14.21 -8.33
N ASP A 79 7.00 -14.80 -9.42
CA ASP A 79 6.71 -14.10 -10.66
C ASP A 79 5.27 -13.53 -10.63
N PRO A 80 5.07 -12.23 -10.86
CA PRO A 80 3.74 -11.60 -10.89
C PRO A 80 2.79 -12.20 -11.94
N ASP A 81 3.31 -12.82 -13.01
CA ASP A 81 2.50 -13.45 -14.05
C ASP A 81 2.04 -14.88 -13.73
N ILE A 82 2.57 -15.48 -12.66
CA ILE A 82 2.10 -16.77 -12.14
C ILE A 82 0.94 -16.51 -11.18
N GLU A 83 -0.21 -17.12 -11.45
CA GLU A 83 -1.40 -16.95 -10.62
C GLU A 83 -1.19 -17.46 -9.19
N ILE A 84 -1.57 -16.64 -8.21
CA ILE A 84 -1.63 -17.01 -6.79
C ILE A 84 -3.06 -17.28 -6.37
N LEU A 85 -3.21 -18.08 -5.31
CA LEU A 85 -4.50 -18.36 -4.68
C LEU A 85 -4.71 -17.42 -3.49
N LEU A 86 -5.78 -16.63 -3.56
CA LEU A 86 -6.29 -15.79 -2.47
C LEU A 86 -7.81 -15.95 -2.39
N PRO A 87 -8.47 -15.51 -1.30
CA PRO A 87 -9.92 -15.45 -1.27
C PRO A 87 -10.47 -14.54 -2.38
N THR A 88 -11.31 -15.10 -3.25
CA THR A 88 -11.83 -14.43 -4.46
C THR A 88 -13.33 -14.17 -4.42
N THR A 89 -13.94 -14.23 -3.23
CA THR A 89 -15.39 -14.02 -3.07
C THR A 89 -15.79 -12.54 -3.05
N HIS A 90 -14.83 -11.64 -2.83
CA HIS A 90 -15.05 -10.20 -2.73
C HIS A 90 -13.90 -9.46 -3.40
N ASP A 91 -14.15 -8.21 -3.77
CA ASP A 91 -13.14 -7.31 -4.27
C ASP A 91 -12.08 -7.02 -3.19
N PHE A 92 -10.82 -6.87 -3.61
CA PHE A 92 -9.74 -6.47 -2.71
C PHE A 92 -8.65 -5.71 -3.44
N PHE A 93 -7.71 -5.17 -2.66
CA PHE A 93 -6.52 -4.52 -3.18
C PHE A 93 -5.25 -5.25 -2.71
N LEU A 94 -4.31 -5.38 -3.62
CA LEU A 94 -2.89 -5.55 -3.28
C LEU A 94 -2.12 -4.36 -3.80
N PHE A 95 -0.89 -4.22 -3.33
CA PHE A 95 0.05 -3.23 -3.84
C PHE A 95 1.03 -3.93 -4.78
N PRO A 96 1.25 -3.45 -6.01
CA PRO A 96 2.37 -3.95 -6.82
C PRO A 96 3.68 -3.59 -6.10
N HIS A 97 4.65 -4.50 -6.03
CA HIS A 97 5.95 -4.22 -5.41
C HIS A 97 6.97 -3.72 -6.43
N SER A 98 7.46 -4.57 -7.33
CA SER A 98 8.49 -4.21 -8.31
C SER A 98 7.98 -4.08 -9.75
N SER A 99 6.83 -4.69 -10.06
CA SER A 99 6.35 -4.86 -11.43
C SER A 99 4.91 -4.37 -11.65
N GLY A 100 4.08 -5.20 -12.29
CA GLY A 100 2.65 -5.00 -12.51
C GLY A 100 1.81 -5.65 -11.41
N CYS A 101 0.53 -5.86 -11.68
CA CYS A 101 -0.35 -6.55 -10.76
C CYS A 101 -0.07 -8.05 -10.73
N GLN A 102 0.20 -8.58 -9.54
CA GLN A 102 0.26 -10.01 -9.29
C GLN A 102 -1.04 -10.69 -9.77
N ARG A 103 -0.97 -11.67 -10.66
CA ARG A 103 -2.17 -12.39 -11.10
C ARG A 103 -2.73 -13.22 -9.96
N VAL A 104 -4.05 -13.17 -9.78
CA VAL A 104 -4.78 -13.96 -8.79
C VAL A 104 -5.79 -14.82 -9.54
N TYR A 105 -5.74 -16.13 -9.30
CA TYR A 105 -6.64 -17.08 -9.94
C TYR A 105 -8.10 -16.70 -9.68
N GLY A 106 -8.93 -16.60 -10.73
CA GLY A 106 -10.34 -16.26 -10.59
C GLY A 106 -10.63 -14.79 -10.31
N MET A 107 -9.66 -13.88 -10.54
CA MET A 107 -9.86 -12.44 -10.46
C MET A 107 -9.34 -11.75 -11.73
N THR A 108 -9.99 -10.67 -12.12
CA THR A 108 -9.40 -9.66 -13.02
C THR A 108 -8.76 -8.57 -12.18
N SER A 109 -7.72 -7.91 -12.70
CA SER A 109 -7.06 -6.81 -12.00
C SER A 109 -6.89 -5.57 -12.87
N SER A 110 -7.04 -4.39 -12.26
CA SER A 110 -6.67 -3.10 -12.85
C SER A 110 -5.64 -2.39 -11.98
N MET A 111 -4.67 -1.74 -12.62
CA MET A 111 -3.71 -0.89 -11.91
C MET A 111 -4.34 0.50 -11.72
N GLU A 112 -4.58 0.85 -10.47
CA GLU A 112 -5.06 2.16 -10.04
C GLU A 112 -3.92 2.94 -9.37
N TYR A 113 -4.11 4.24 -9.20
CA TYR A 113 -3.16 5.06 -8.45
C TYR A 113 -3.85 6.15 -7.66
N LEU A 114 -3.20 6.56 -6.58
CA LEU A 114 -3.53 7.78 -5.84
C LEU A 114 -2.33 8.71 -5.90
N HIS A 115 -2.56 9.92 -6.39
CA HIS A 115 -1.60 11.02 -6.37
C HIS A 115 -1.89 11.89 -5.15
N PHE A 116 -0.90 12.05 -4.28
CA PHE A 116 -1.01 12.78 -3.04
C PHE A 116 -0.36 14.15 -3.19
N ASP A 117 -1.10 15.18 -2.85
CA ASP A 117 -0.61 16.55 -2.73
C ASP A 117 -0.07 16.72 -1.31
N THR A 118 1.26 16.73 -1.18
CA THR A 118 1.99 16.85 0.09
C THR A 118 2.57 18.26 0.22
N GLN A 119 3.55 18.46 1.12
CA GLN A 119 4.13 19.77 1.38
C GLN A 119 4.69 20.48 0.12
N ASP A 120 4.21 21.69 -0.15
CA ASP A 120 4.70 22.52 -1.28
C ASP A 120 6.17 23.00 -1.14
N HIS A 121 6.71 23.02 0.08
CA HIS A 121 8.04 23.56 0.38
C HIS A 121 8.86 22.67 1.33
N LYS A 122 10.00 22.18 0.83
CA LYS A 122 10.92 21.28 1.58
C LYS A 122 10.26 19.96 1.96
N ASP A 123 9.52 19.39 1.02
CA ASP A 123 8.86 18.10 1.18
C ASP A 123 9.88 16.98 1.45
N ASP A 124 9.77 16.36 2.62
CA ASP A 124 10.59 15.23 3.04
C ASP A 124 9.92 13.86 2.85
N SER A 125 8.88 13.78 2.01
CA SER A 125 8.28 12.51 1.58
C SER A 125 9.35 11.56 1.03
N ASN A 126 9.30 10.30 1.49
CA ASN A 126 10.34 9.32 1.23
C ASN A 126 9.83 7.87 1.36
N VAL A 127 10.71 6.93 0.99
CA VAL A 127 10.48 5.49 1.12
C VAL A 127 11.62 4.82 1.86
N SER A 128 11.34 3.68 2.48
CA SER A 128 12.34 2.84 3.13
C SER A 128 11.99 1.36 3.01
N GLY A 129 13.01 0.49 2.98
CA GLY A 129 12.84 -0.97 2.96
C GLY A 129 12.09 -1.49 1.73
N MET A 130 11.36 -2.59 1.89
CA MET A 130 10.50 -3.15 0.85
C MET A 130 9.12 -2.51 0.90
N HIS A 131 8.79 -1.73 -0.12
CA HIS A 131 7.57 -0.92 -0.17
C HIS A 131 6.82 -1.12 -1.50
N PRO A 132 5.53 -0.74 -1.58
CA PRO A 132 4.80 -0.68 -2.84
C PRO A 132 5.52 0.13 -3.91
N LYS A 133 5.22 -0.16 -5.18
CA LYS A 133 5.57 0.71 -6.29
C LYS A 133 4.98 2.10 -6.04
N VAL A 134 5.87 3.09 -6.05
CA VAL A 134 5.54 4.49 -5.80
C VAL A 134 6.50 5.38 -6.58
N ASP A 135 5.97 6.47 -7.13
CA ASP A 135 6.77 7.59 -7.61
C ASP A 135 6.73 8.68 -6.54
N ILE A 136 7.86 9.01 -5.92
CA ILE A 136 7.92 10.03 -4.85
C ILE A 136 7.88 11.46 -5.42
N GLY A 137 7.93 11.62 -6.74
CA GLY A 137 8.13 12.93 -7.34
C GLY A 137 9.55 13.45 -7.14
N SER A 138 9.81 14.65 -7.62
CA SER A 138 11.16 15.22 -7.63
C SER A 138 11.13 16.74 -7.43
N GLY A 139 12.24 17.30 -6.93
CA GLY A 139 12.34 18.73 -6.67
C GLY A 139 11.91 19.09 -5.24
N SER A 140 11.37 20.30 -5.08
CA SER A 140 11.03 20.88 -3.76
C SER A 140 9.67 20.46 -3.21
N ALA A 141 8.80 19.91 -4.07
CA ALA A 141 7.52 19.28 -3.73
C ALA A 141 7.60 17.82 -4.21
N LYS A 142 7.45 16.87 -3.28
CA LYS A 142 7.62 15.43 -3.51
C LYS A 142 6.27 14.72 -3.36
N ASN A 143 5.33 15.09 -4.22
CA ASN A 143 3.97 14.58 -4.25
C ASN A 143 3.92 13.09 -4.65
N PRO A 144 3.75 12.15 -3.70
CA PRO A 144 3.87 10.73 -4.02
C PRO A 144 2.69 10.23 -4.84
N THR A 145 2.96 9.35 -5.81
CA THR A 145 1.95 8.58 -6.55
C THR A 145 2.09 7.11 -6.18
N VAL A 146 1.15 6.61 -5.38
CA VAL A 146 1.13 5.21 -4.93
C VAL A 146 0.24 4.39 -5.85
N TYR A 147 0.75 3.25 -6.33
CA TYR A 147 0.01 2.34 -7.20
C TYR A 147 -0.69 1.25 -6.39
N TYR A 148 -1.86 0.85 -6.88
CA TYR A 148 -2.72 -0.17 -6.30
C TYR A 148 -3.11 -1.14 -7.41
N CYS A 149 -3.32 -2.40 -7.06
CA CYS A 149 -3.94 -3.38 -7.93
C CYS A 149 -5.32 -3.69 -7.36
N PHE A 150 -6.36 -3.27 -8.06
CA PHE A 150 -7.74 -3.55 -7.71
C PHE A 150 -8.16 -4.87 -8.34
N TYR A 151 -8.65 -5.80 -7.53
CA TYR A 151 -9.06 -7.13 -7.97
C TYR A 151 -10.57 -7.28 -7.84
N THR A 152 -11.21 -7.75 -8.90
CA THR A 152 -12.65 -8.11 -8.91
C THR A 152 -12.83 -9.56 -9.35
N PRO A 153 -13.76 -10.33 -8.76
CA PRO A 153 -14.02 -11.72 -9.16
C PRO A 153 -14.34 -11.85 -10.64
N THR A 154 -13.75 -12.84 -11.31
CA THR A 154 -14.20 -13.22 -12.65
C THR A 154 -15.60 -13.81 -12.54
N GLN A 155 -16.56 -13.23 -13.27
CA GLN A 155 -17.94 -13.74 -13.34
C GLN A 155 -17.99 -15.20 -13.80
#